data_AF-A0A947E326-F1
#
_entry.id   AF-A0A947E326-F1
#
_cell.length_a   1.000
_cell.length_b   1.000
_cell.length_c   1.000
_cell.angle_alpha   90.00
_cell.angle_beta   90.00
_cell.angle_gamma   90.00
#
_symmetry.space_group_name_H-M   'P 1'
#
loop_
_entity.id
_entity.type
_entity.pdbx_description
1 polymer ?
#
loop_
_entity_poly.entity_id
_entity_poly.type
_entity_poly.pdbx_seq_one_letter_code
_entity_poly.pdbx_strand_id
1 'polypeptide(L)'
;MSMKKFDIEKMLAKKVTGQMKAGGVPGRFGQGAGEVLDKRERRTRDAAAGLVPFACKLPGELIKQLHERAVKHEGGINAVAAELLTQALTQEATPETPAKAPAKKKAPATKKAAAE
;
A
#
# COMPACT_ATOMS: atom_id res chain seq x y z
N MET A 1 18.65 46.95 -34.83
CA MET A 1 18.54 47.91 -33.71
C MET A 1 19.55 47.52 -32.65
N SER A 2 20.63 48.30 -32.49
CA SER A 2 21.63 48.07 -31.45
C SER A 2 20.97 48.22 -30.07
N MET A 3 21.18 47.25 -29.18
CA MET A 3 20.55 47.25 -27.85
C MET A 3 21.11 48.41 -27.02
N LYS A 4 20.23 49.17 -26.38
CA LYS A 4 20.62 50.25 -25.47
C LYS A 4 21.32 49.62 -24.25
N LYS A 5 22.31 50.31 -23.68
CA LYS A 5 23.09 49.82 -22.53
C LYS A 5 22.19 49.37 -21.35
N PHE A 6 21.12 50.11 -21.11
CA PHE A 6 20.13 49.79 -20.07
C PHE A 6 19.41 48.43 -20.30
N ASP A 7 19.12 48.08 -21.56
CA ASP A 7 18.46 46.82 -21.87
C ASP A 7 19.37 45.61 -21.60
N ILE A 8 20.68 45.78 -21.80
CA ILE A 8 21.70 44.78 -21.50
C ILE A 8 21.78 44.55 -19.99
N GLU A 9 21.82 45.62 -19.19
CA GLU A 9 21.85 45.55 -17.73
C GLU A 9 20.59 44.88 -17.17
N LYS A 10 19.41 45.19 -17.75
CA LYS A 10 18.15 44.55 -17.37
C LYS A 10 18.14 43.05 -17.68
N MET A 11 18.70 42.64 -18.82
CA MET A 11 18.83 41.22 -19.16
C MET A 11 19.80 40.49 -18.23
N LEU A 12 20.93 41.12 -17.89
CA LEU A 12 21.90 40.57 -16.94
C LEU A 12 21.28 40.40 -15.54
N ALA A 13 20.59 41.42 -15.04
CA ALA A 13 19.89 41.37 -13.76
C ALA A 13 18.86 40.23 -13.72
N LYS A 14 18.08 40.05 -14.80
CA LYS A 14 17.14 38.92 -14.92
C LYS A 14 17.84 37.57 -14.92
N LYS A 15 18.99 37.46 -15.60
CA LYS A 15 19.77 36.22 -15.67
C LYS A 15 20.33 35.83 -14.31
N VAL A 16 20.93 36.78 -13.60
CA VAL A 16 21.46 36.58 -12.25
C VAL A 16 20.33 36.22 -11.28
N THR A 17 19.21 36.93 -11.33
CA THR A 17 18.04 36.61 -10.48
C THR A 17 17.49 35.23 -10.77
N GLY A 18 17.44 34.81 -12.04
CA GLY A 18 17.04 33.47 -12.45
C GLY A 18 17.99 32.41 -11.91
N GLN A 19 19.30 32.63 -11.99
CA GLN A 19 20.32 31.72 -11.45
C GLN A 19 20.27 31.63 -9.92
N MET A 20 20.01 32.73 -9.22
CA MET A 20 19.85 32.72 -7.75
C MET A 20 18.60 31.96 -7.31
N LYS A 21 17.49 32.06 -8.06
CA LYS A 21 16.26 31.30 -7.79
C LYS A 21 16.35 29.83 -8.21
N ALA A 22 17.15 29.54 -9.24
CA ALA A 22 17.41 28.19 -9.74
C ALA A 22 18.60 27.51 -9.03
N GLY A 23 19.30 28.21 -8.13
CA GLY A 23 20.26 27.63 -7.20
C GLY A 23 19.56 26.53 -6.43
N GLY A 24 19.85 25.30 -6.83
CA GLY A 24 19.03 24.13 -6.54
C GLY A 24 18.74 23.96 -5.06
N VAL A 25 17.58 23.35 -4.79
CA VAL A 25 17.22 22.75 -3.51
C VAL A 25 18.47 22.07 -2.94
N PRO A 26 18.98 22.50 -1.76
CA PRO A 26 20.29 22.09 -1.30
C PRO A 26 20.30 20.56 -1.14
N GLY A 27 21.38 19.90 -1.56
CA GLY A 27 21.47 18.43 -1.71
C GLY A 27 21.07 17.60 -0.48
N ARG A 28 20.99 18.23 0.69
CA ARG A 28 20.34 17.71 1.91
C ARG A 28 18.86 17.34 1.74
N PHE A 29 18.16 17.90 0.77
CA PHE A 29 16.81 17.49 0.35
C PHE A 29 16.95 16.59 -0.88
N GLY A 30 17.38 15.35 -0.68
CA GLY A 30 17.48 14.38 -1.79
C GLY A 30 18.68 13.42 -1.73
N GLN A 31 19.69 13.65 -0.88
CA GLN A 31 20.83 12.72 -0.65
C GLN A 31 20.47 11.39 0.06
N GLY A 32 19.24 10.93 -0.12
CA GLY A 32 18.75 9.58 0.19
C GLY A 32 17.53 9.19 -0.67
N ALA A 33 17.14 10.02 -1.64
CA ALA A 33 16.02 9.79 -2.56
C ALA A 33 16.47 9.11 -3.87
N GLY A 34 17.70 8.56 -3.90
CA GLY A 34 18.30 7.92 -5.07
C GLY A 34 17.78 6.53 -5.40
N GLU A 35 16.84 5.98 -4.63
CA GLU A 35 16.25 4.65 -4.90
C GLU A 35 14.81 4.52 -4.39
N VAL A 36 14.18 5.64 -4.02
CA VAL A 36 12.76 5.64 -3.67
C VAL A 36 12.01 5.91 -4.96
N LEU A 37 11.64 4.83 -5.67
CA LEU A 37 10.66 4.88 -6.76
C LEU A 37 9.54 5.85 -6.37
N ASP A 38 9.20 6.78 -7.27
CA ASP A 38 8.15 7.76 -7.02
C ASP A 38 6.91 7.04 -6.47
N LYS A 39 6.26 7.61 -5.45
CA LYS A 39 5.15 6.98 -4.73
C LYS A 39 4.06 6.50 -5.68
N ARG A 40 3.89 7.18 -6.82
CA ARG A 40 2.99 6.78 -7.91
C ARG A 40 3.48 5.53 -8.61
N GLU A 41 4.72 5.51 -9.09
CA GLU A 41 5.26 4.36 -9.80
C GLU A 41 5.35 3.10 -8.91
N ARG A 42 5.59 3.28 -7.61
CA ARG A 42 5.53 2.20 -6.63
C ARG A 42 4.10 1.64 -6.53
N ARG A 43 3.08 2.49 -6.39
CA ARG A 43 1.67 2.06 -6.39
C ARG A 43 1.26 1.39 -7.70
N THR A 44 1.75 1.85 -8.85
CA THR A 44 1.46 1.22 -10.14
C THR A 44 2.06 -0.19 -10.20
N ARG A 45 3.30 -0.38 -9.71
CA ARG A 45 3.92 -1.72 -9.62
C ARG A 45 3.17 -2.62 -8.63
N ASP A 46 2.80 -2.09 -7.47
CA ASP A 46 2.02 -2.82 -6.47
C ASP A 46 0.65 -3.25 -7.04
N ALA A 47 -0.04 -2.35 -7.73
CA ALA A 47 -1.32 -2.65 -8.38
C ALA A 47 -1.18 -3.66 -9.53
N ALA A 48 -0.13 -3.55 -10.34
CA ALA A 48 0.18 -4.53 -11.39
C ALA A 48 0.50 -5.91 -10.81
N ALA A 49 1.09 -5.96 -9.62
CA ALA A 49 1.35 -7.18 -8.87
C ALA A 49 0.13 -7.67 -8.04
N GLY A 50 -1.00 -6.96 -8.09
CA GLY A 50 -2.22 -7.32 -7.36
C GLY A 50 -2.15 -7.09 -5.84
N LEU A 51 -1.15 -6.34 -5.35
CA LEU A 51 -1.03 -6.03 -3.93
C LEU A 51 -2.07 -4.99 -3.53
N VAL A 52 -2.90 -5.33 -2.54
CA VAL A 52 -3.89 -4.44 -1.94
C VAL A 52 -3.32 -3.87 -0.64
N PRO A 53 -3.34 -2.54 -0.43
CA PRO A 53 -2.92 -1.96 0.83
C PRO A 53 -3.88 -2.34 1.96
N PHE A 54 -3.41 -3.16 2.89
CA PHE A 54 -4.18 -3.62 4.04
C PHE A 54 -3.58 -3.06 5.34
N ALA A 55 -4.29 -2.13 5.98
CA ALA A 55 -3.82 -1.46 7.19
C ALA A 55 -4.38 -2.13 8.45
N CYS A 56 -3.62 -3.07 9.02
CA CYS A 56 -3.90 -3.64 10.34
C CYS A 56 -3.08 -2.95 11.44
N LYS A 57 -3.71 -2.71 12.59
CA LYS A 57 -3.01 -2.26 13.79
C LYS A 57 -2.44 -3.49 14.50
N LEU A 58 -1.12 -3.53 14.65
CA LEU A 58 -0.40 -4.60 15.32
C LEU A 58 0.35 -4.04 16.54
N PRO A 59 0.59 -4.84 17.58
CA PRO A 59 1.45 -4.44 18.70
C PRO A 59 2.87 -4.11 18.21
N GLY A 60 3.50 -3.11 18.84
CA GLY A 60 4.81 -2.63 18.41
C GLY A 60 5.93 -3.68 18.48
N GLU A 61 5.87 -4.59 19.45
CA GLU A 61 6.85 -5.68 19.59
C GLU A 61 6.75 -6.69 18.44
N LEU A 62 5.52 -7.01 18.02
CA LEU A 62 5.27 -7.92 16.90
C LEU A 62 5.78 -7.32 15.59
N ILE A 63 5.59 -6.01 15.39
CA ILE A 63 6.13 -5.30 14.23
C ILE A 63 7.67 -5.39 14.18
N LYS A 64 8.35 -5.25 15.32
CA LYS A 64 9.82 -5.41 15.38
C LYS A 64 10.25 -6.82 14.98
N GLN A 65 9.60 -7.85 15.50
CA GLN A 65 9.89 -9.24 15.13
C GLN A 65 9.65 -9.51 13.64
N LEU A 66 8.58 -8.95 13.05
CA LEU A 66 8.33 -9.05 11.62
C LEU A 66 9.43 -8.35 10.81
N HIS A 67 9.90 -7.18 11.24
CA HIS A 67 11.01 -6.50 10.59
C HIS A 67 12.32 -7.29 10.67
N GLU A 68 12.67 -7.84 11.84
CA GLU A 68 13.87 -8.65 12.02
C GLU A 68 13.87 -9.89 11.12
N ARG A 69 12.71 -10.53 10.93
CA ARG A 69 12.55 -11.65 9.98
C ARG A 69 12.62 -11.18 8.53
N ALA A 70 12.01 -10.04 8.21
CA ALA A 70 12.01 -9.49 6.85
C ALA A 70 13.40 -9.09 6.36
N VAL A 71 14.33 -8.69 7.25
CA VAL A 71 15.73 -8.38 6.86
C VAL A 71 16.43 -9.59 6.23
N LYS A 72 16.03 -10.81 6.63
CA LYS A 72 16.64 -12.06 6.16
C LYS A 72 15.88 -12.71 5.01
N HIS A 73 14.79 -12.09 4.54
CA HIS A 73 13.86 -12.69 3.60
C HIS A 73 13.85 -11.96 2.25
N GLU A 74 14.00 -12.71 1.16
CA GLU A 74 13.85 -12.16 -0.19
C GLU A 74 12.36 -11.78 -0.41
N GLY A 75 12.10 -10.55 -0.84
CA GLY A 75 10.72 -10.02 -0.96
C GLY A 75 10.24 -9.20 0.25
N GLY A 76 11.07 -9.04 1.28
CA GLY A 76 10.84 -8.10 2.38
C GLY A 76 9.62 -8.42 3.25
N ILE A 77 9.04 -7.39 3.88
CA ILE A 77 8.00 -7.58 4.91
C ILE A 77 6.69 -8.16 4.37
N ASN A 78 6.35 -7.86 3.11
CA ASN A 78 5.11 -8.34 2.49
C ASN A 78 5.15 -9.85 2.23
N ALA A 79 6.31 -10.38 1.79
CA ALA A 79 6.50 -11.81 1.57
C ALA A 79 6.41 -12.59 2.88
N VAL A 80 7.13 -12.13 3.91
CA VAL A 80 7.06 -12.74 5.26
C VAL A 80 5.64 -12.73 5.81
N ALA A 81 4.91 -11.62 5.65
CA ALA A 81 3.52 -11.55 6.07
C ALA A 81 2.63 -12.54 5.30
N ALA A 82 2.80 -12.67 3.99
CA ALA A 82 2.03 -13.60 3.18
C ALA A 82 2.28 -15.07 3.57
N GLU A 83 3.53 -15.46 3.82
CA GLU A 83 3.89 -16.80 4.27
C GLU A 83 3.31 -17.13 5.64
N LEU A 84 3.44 -16.22 6.61
CA LEU A 84 2.87 -16.44 7.94
C LEU A 84 1.33 -16.52 7.91
N LEU A 85 0.67 -15.68 7.11
CA LEU A 85 -0.78 -15.71 6.96
C LEU A 85 -1.26 -16.98 6.25
N THR A 86 -0.60 -17.42 5.19
CA THR A 86 -0.95 -18.67 4.49
C THR A 86 -0.72 -19.90 5.36
N GLN A 87 0.36 -19.94 6.13
CA GLN A 87 0.62 -21.00 7.11
C GLN A 87 -0.47 -21.03 8.19
N ALA A 88 -0.81 -19.88 8.77
CA ALA A 88 -1.88 -19.78 9.77
C ALA A 88 -3.23 -20.26 9.21
N LEU A 89 -3.61 -19.80 8.01
CA LEU A 89 -4.87 -20.22 7.36
C LEU A 89 -4.89 -21.72 7.02
N THR A 90 -3.73 -22.30 6.68
CA THR A 90 -3.61 -23.75 6.44
C THR A 90 -3.62 -24.54 7.75
N GLN A 91 -3.07 -23.99 8.83
CA GLN A 91 -3.06 -24.60 10.15
C GLN A 91 -4.44 -24.58 10.82
N GLU A 92 -5.25 -23.55 10.55
CA GLU A 92 -6.68 -23.51 10.91
C GLU A 92 -7.53 -24.48 10.07
N ALA A 93 -7.01 -25.03 8.96
CA ALA A 93 -7.70 -26.05 8.18
C ALA A 93 -7.66 -27.46 8.82
N THR A 94 -7.15 -27.57 10.06
CA THR A 94 -7.46 -28.71 10.91
C THR A 94 -8.90 -28.53 11.42
N PRO A 95 -9.88 -29.30 10.92
CA PRO A 95 -11.29 -28.99 11.06
C PRO A 95 -11.79 -29.22 12.48
N GLU A 96 -12.10 -28.13 13.20
CA GLU A 96 -13.20 -28.19 14.15
C GLU A 96 -14.51 -28.20 13.35
N THR A 97 -15.20 -29.33 13.49
CA THR A 97 -16.34 -29.75 12.67
C THR A 97 -17.55 -28.81 12.82
N PRO A 98 -18.31 -28.60 11.72
CA PRO A 98 -19.57 -27.86 11.71
C PRO A 98 -20.63 -28.46 12.64
N ALA A 99 -21.30 -27.60 13.41
CA ALA A 99 -22.50 -27.95 14.15
C ALA A 99 -23.68 -28.24 13.19
N LYS A 100 -23.80 -29.52 12.86
CA LYS A 100 -24.98 -30.29 12.43
C LYS A 100 -26.34 -29.64 12.75
N ALA A 101 -27.09 -29.35 11.69
CA ALA A 101 -28.55 -29.27 11.71
C ALA A 101 -29.18 -30.55 12.28
N PRO A 102 -30.32 -30.47 12.99
CA PRO A 102 -31.26 -31.56 13.04
C PRO A 102 -32.51 -31.21 12.23
N ALA A 103 -32.54 -31.66 10.98
CA ALA A 103 -33.83 -31.94 10.33
C ALA A 103 -34.40 -33.24 10.94
N LYS A 104 -35.47 -33.13 11.73
CA LYS A 104 -36.42 -34.22 11.95
C LYS A 104 -37.81 -33.78 11.52
N LYS A 105 -38.28 -34.48 10.49
CA LYS A 105 -39.63 -34.58 9.90
C LYS A 105 -40.78 -34.45 10.92
N LYS A 106 -41.81 -33.66 10.57
CA LYS A 106 -43.16 -34.17 10.21
C LYS A 106 -44.06 -33.03 9.70
N ALA A 107 -44.57 -33.16 8.48
CA ALA A 107 -45.84 -32.53 8.08
C ALA A 107 -47.00 -33.13 8.92
N PRO A 108 -48.15 -32.46 9.06
CA PRO A 108 -49.11 -32.51 7.96
C PRO A 108 -49.86 -31.19 7.71
N ALA A 109 -50.46 -31.15 6.53
CA ALA A 109 -51.37 -30.14 6.03
C ALA A 109 -52.55 -29.85 6.97
N THR A 110 -52.93 -28.58 7.06
CA THR A 110 -54.33 -28.18 7.21
C THR A 110 -54.72 -27.31 6.03
N LYS A 111 -55.56 -27.88 5.17
CA LYS A 111 -56.45 -27.15 4.27
C LYS A 111 -57.24 -26.14 5.11
N LYS A 112 -57.31 -24.89 4.66
CA LYS A 112 -58.51 -24.06 4.86
C LYS A 112 -58.97 -23.57 3.50
N ALA A 113 -59.72 -24.43 2.84
CA ALA A 113 -60.74 -24.04 1.88
C ALA A 113 -62.04 -23.88 2.66
N ALA A 114 -62.64 -22.70 2.55
CA ALA A 114 -64.04 -22.34 2.80
C ALA A 114 -64.17 -20.98 2.08
N ALA A 115 -64.91 -20.76 0.99
CA ALA A 115 -66.22 -21.27 0.60
C ALA A 115 -67.24 -21.12 1.73
N GLU A 116 -67.62 -19.87 1.99
CA GLU A 116 -69.01 -19.40 1.90
C GLU A 116 -69.00 -17.93 1.47
#